data_AF-A0A1E1WBN9-F1
#
_entry.id   AF-A0A1E1WBN9-F1
#
_cell.length_a   1.000
_cell.length_b   1.000
_cell.length_c   1.000
_cell.angle_alpha   90.00
_cell.angle_beta   90.00
_cell.angle_gamma   90.00
#
_symmetry.space_group_name_H-M   'P 1'
#
loop_
_entity.id
_entity.type
_entity.pdbx_description
1 polymer ?
#
loop_
_entity_poly.entity_id
_entity_poly.type
_entity_poly.pdbx_seq_one_letter_code
_entity_poly.pdbx_strand_id
1 'polypeptide(L)'
;TVLIRDTNVSRNHLDIRYDMDKRMYMVTDLGSKNGTMLNGIQMSGSQVVSPPMEVLHGSTIQLGETKLLCHIHAGNDTCGHCEPGLIMETQEKEKAAYTRTCDVKKQYDLELARLKNKYRPEPLMIEEGTYNDRAKARR
;
A
#
# COMPACT_ATOMS: atom_id res chain seq x y z
N THR A 1 2.54 10.32 15.06
CA THR A 1 4.01 10.21 15.05
C THR A 1 4.41 8.84 14.57
N VAL A 2 5.38 8.76 13.68
CA VAL A 2 5.94 7.49 13.18
C VAL A 2 7.23 7.19 13.95
N LEU A 3 7.36 5.96 14.46
CA LEU A 3 8.56 5.52 15.17
C LEU A 3 9.44 4.69 14.24
N ILE A 4 10.67 5.13 14.04
CA ILE A 4 11.67 4.45 13.22
C ILE A 4 12.68 3.80 14.16
N ARG A 5 12.88 2.48 14.03
CA ARG A 5 13.81 1.70 14.86
C ARG A 5 15.23 1.76 14.29
N ASP A 6 15.75 2.97 14.18
CA ASP A 6 17.09 3.23 13.64
C ASP A 6 17.85 4.11 14.64
N THR A 7 19.03 3.65 15.07
CA THR A 7 19.88 4.36 16.04
C THR A 7 20.43 5.67 15.47
N ASN A 8 20.49 5.79 14.15
CA ASN A 8 20.92 6.99 13.43
C ASN A 8 19.78 8.01 13.25
N VAL A 9 18.56 7.70 13.70
CA VAL A 9 17.41 8.59 13.66
C VAL A 9 17.22 9.29 15.01
N SER A 10 17.32 10.62 15.02
CA SER A 10 17.05 11.44 16.21
C SER A 10 15.60 11.31 16.70
N ARG A 11 15.35 11.54 18.00
CA ARG A 11 14.00 11.41 18.59
C ARG A 11 12.97 12.30 17.89
N ASN A 12 13.35 13.55 17.63
CA ASN A 12 12.61 14.50 16.82
C ASN A 12 13.46 14.77 15.57
N HIS A 13 13.32 13.91 14.56
CA HIS A 13 14.17 13.98 13.36
C HIS A 13 13.59 14.89 12.30
N LEU A 14 12.32 14.65 11.96
CA LEU A 14 11.68 15.18 10.77
C LEU A 14 10.24 15.52 11.10
N ASP A 15 9.76 16.62 10.54
CA ASP A 15 8.35 17.00 10.57
C ASP A 15 7.81 17.02 9.14
N ILE A 16 6.63 16.43 8.93
CA ILE A 16 5.93 16.44 7.65
C ILE A 16 4.58 17.09 7.89
N ARG A 17 4.33 18.20 7.19
CA ARG A 17 3.09 18.98 7.31
C ARG A 17 2.46 19.16 5.95
N TYR A 18 1.14 19.16 5.91
CA TYR A 18 0.41 19.57 4.72
C TYR A 18 0.18 21.09 4.74
N ASP A 19 0.63 21.77 3.70
CA ASP A 19 0.39 23.19 3.48
C ASP A 19 -0.95 23.37 2.75
N MET A 20 -1.93 23.97 3.45
CA MET A 20 -3.30 24.15 2.92
C MET A 20 -3.35 25.17 1.79
N ASP A 21 -2.48 26.17 1.80
CA ASP A 21 -2.46 27.25 0.81
C ASP A 21 -1.83 26.74 -0.49
N LYS A 22 -0.71 26.02 -0.38
CA LYS A 22 -0.03 25.42 -1.54
C LYS A 22 -0.65 24.11 -2.00
N ARG A 23 -1.45 23.46 -1.15
CA ARG A 23 -2.00 22.11 -1.35
C ARG A 23 -0.90 21.06 -1.58
N MET A 24 0.18 21.16 -0.83
CA MET A 24 1.36 20.30 -0.98
C MET A 24 1.85 19.81 0.39
N TYR A 25 2.51 18.64 0.40
CA TYR A 25 3.23 18.19 1.58
C TYR A 25 4.60 18.86 1.65
N MET A 26 4.91 19.39 2.82
CA MET A 26 6.16 20.04 3.16
C MET A 26 6.88 19.21 4.23
N VAL A 27 8.19 19.10 4.09
CA VAL A 27 9.07 18.40 5.02
C VAL A 27 10.10 19.35 5.59
N THR A 28 10.37 19.23 6.89
CA THR A 28 11.35 20.03 7.61
C THR A 28 12.20 19.12 8.49
N ASP A 29 13.52 19.15 8.30
CA ASP A 29 14.46 18.53 9.25
C ASP A 29 14.52 19.37 10.53
N LEU A 30 14.38 18.72 11.68
CA LEU A 30 14.30 19.37 12.99
C LEU A 30 15.68 19.55 13.65
N GLY A 31 16.75 19.64 12.85
CA GLY A 31 18.12 19.71 13.35
C GLY A 31 18.61 18.33 13.79
N SER A 32 18.36 17.33 12.97
CA SER A 32 18.78 15.97 13.29
C SER A 32 20.31 15.84 13.31
N LYS A 33 20.83 14.89 14.12
CA LYS A 33 22.28 14.72 14.29
C LYS A 33 22.97 14.36 12.97
N ASN A 34 22.40 13.42 12.22
CA ASN A 34 22.96 12.93 10.97
C ASN A 34 22.40 13.67 9.74
N GLY A 35 21.43 14.56 9.95
CA GLY A 35 20.74 15.26 8.88
C GLY A 35 19.73 14.38 8.13
N THR A 36 18.93 15.04 7.30
CA THR A 36 17.98 14.41 6.38
C THR A 36 18.42 14.66 4.93
N MET A 37 18.31 13.63 4.08
CA MET A 37 18.44 13.79 2.63
C MET A 37 17.09 13.63 1.95
N LEU A 38 16.74 14.58 1.08
CA LEU A 38 15.56 14.54 0.23
C LEU A 38 16.01 14.37 -1.23
N ASN A 39 15.59 13.28 -1.87
CA ASN A 39 15.97 12.95 -3.25
C ASN A 39 17.49 12.91 -3.47
N GLY A 40 18.24 12.45 -2.46
CA GLY A 40 19.70 12.42 -2.47
C GLY A 40 20.40 13.74 -2.16
N ILE A 41 19.64 14.82 -1.94
CA ILE A 41 20.16 16.14 -1.62
C ILE A 41 20.00 16.40 -0.11
N GLN A 42 21.06 16.85 0.53
CA GLN A 42 21.04 17.20 1.95
C GLN A 42 20.12 18.42 2.19
N MET A 43 19.15 18.31 3.10
CA MET A 43 18.20 19.39 3.38
C MET A 43 18.80 20.55 4.20
N SER A 44 19.72 20.24 5.12
CA SER A 44 20.40 21.20 5.99
C SER A 44 21.70 20.61 6.54
N GLY A 45 22.54 21.48 7.11
CA GLY A 45 23.72 21.06 7.87
C GLY A 45 23.34 20.22 9.10
N SER A 46 24.29 19.43 9.59
CA SER A 46 24.13 18.65 10.83
C SER A 46 23.70 19.55 12.00
N GLN A 47 22.68 19.12 12.74
CA GLN A 47 22.10 19.86 13.87
C GLN A 47 21.53 21.24 13.52
N VAL A 48 21.21 21.50 12.25
CA VAL A 48 20.56 22.74 11.80
C VAL A 48 19.18 22.43 11.24
N VAL A 49 18.17 23.14 11.71
CA VAL A 49 16.80 23.03 11.19
C VAL A 49 16.78 23.45 9.73
N SER A 50 16.20 22.63 8.86
CA SER A 50 16.11 22.96 7.43
C SER A 50 15.00 23.99 7.17
N PRO A 51 15.04 24.72 6.04
CA PRO A 51 13.82 25.32 5.51
C PRO A 51 12.80 24.22 5.16
N PRO A 52 11.49 24.54 5.15
CA PRO A 52 10.48 23.62 4.63
C PRO A 52 10.71 23.36 3.14
N MET A 53 10.78 22.09 2.76
CA MET A 53 10.94 21.65 1.37
C MET A 53 9.72 20.87 0.91
N GLU A 54 9.39 20.96 -0.38
CA GLU A 54 8.25 20.25 -0.94
C GLU A 54 8.54 18.76 -1.15
N VAL A 55 7.52 17.92 -0.92
CA VAL A 55 7.57 16.48 -1.17
C VAL A 55 6.56 16.16 -2.27
N LEU A 56 7.05 15.53 -3.34
CA LEU A 56 6.26 15.12 -4.49
C LEU A 56 6.06 13.61 -4.50
N HIS A 57 5.18 13.15 -5.37
CA HIS A 57 5.04 11.73 -5.65
C HIS A 57 6.38 11.13 -6.11
N GLY A 58 6.81 10.03 -5.49
CA GLY A 58 8.08 9.37 -5.77
C GLY A 58 9.28 9.98 -5.05
N SER A 59 9.10 11.03 -4.26
CA SER A 59 10.19 11.58 -3.44
C SER A 59 10.73 10.53 -2.47
N THR A 60 12.05 10.49 -2.30
CA THR A 60 12.74 9.61 -1.34
C THR A 60 13.32 10.44 -0.22
N ILE A 61 12.93 10.14 1.03
CA ILE A 61 13.44 10.76 2.23
C ILE A 61 14.36 9.77 2.94
N GLN A 62 15.62 10.15 3.17
CA GLN A 62 16.57 9.33 3.89
C GLN A 62 16.87 9.94 5.27
N LEU A 63 16.70 9.12 6.30
CA LEU A 63 16.94 9.44 7.72
C LEU A 63 17.92 8.39 8.26
N GLY A 64 19.18 8.77 8.45
CA GLY A 64 20.21 7.79 8.80
C GLY A 64 20.36 6.69 7.74
N GLU A 65 20.09 5.44 8.12
CA GLU A 65 20.12 4.27 7.22
C GLU A 65 18.74 3.98 6.61
N THR A 66 17.68 4.55 7.18
CA THR A 66 16.31 4.35 6.74
C THR A 66 15.98 5.21 5.53
N LYS A 67 15.42 4.62 4.47
CA LYS A 67 14.87 5.32 3.30
C LYS A 67 13.35 5.14 3.25
N LEU A 68 12.64 6.24 3.08
CA LEU A 68 11.19 6.31 2.94
C LEU A 68 10.86 6.75 1.52
N LEU A 69 10.08 5.93 0.80
CA LEU A 69 9.53 6.29 -0.50
C LEU A 69 8.14 6.89 -0.30
N CYS A 70 7.94 8.12 -0.77
CA CYS A 70 6.70 8.84 -0.62
C CYS A 70 5.81 8.65 -1.85
N HIS A 71 4.63 8.07 -1.66
CA HIS A 71 3.57 8.08 -2.65
C HIS A 71 2.47 9.06 -2.23
N ILE A 72 2.32 10.13 -3.00
CA ILE A 72 1.35 11.20 -2.75
C ILE A 72 0.39 11.28 -3.95
N HIS A 73 -0.92 11.35 -3.69
CA HIS A 73 -1.96 11.35 -4.70
C HIS A 73 -3.04 12.37 -4.38
N ALA A 74 -3.68 12.93 -5.41
CA ALA A 74 -4.85 13.77 -5.26
C ALA A 74 -6.11 12.91 -5.25
N GLY A 75 -6.99 13.11 -4.26
CA GLY A 75 -8.26 12.39 -4.17
C GLY A 75 -8.08 10.87 -4.11
N ASN A 76 -8.60 10.18 -5.13
CA ASN A 76 -8.58 8.71 -5.23
C ASN A 76 -7.62 8.20 -6.31
N ASP A 77 -6.75 9.07 -6.84
CA ASP A 77 -5.74 8.66 -7.80
C ASP A 77 -4.75 7.69 -7.13
N THR A 78 -4.24 6.75 -7.91
CA THR A 78 -3.22 5.81 -7.47
C THR A 78 -2.16 5.66 -8.56
N CYS A 79 -0.91 5.41 -8.16
CA CYS A 79 0.11 4.93 -9.08
C CYS A 79 0.09 3.40 -9.10
N GLY A 80 0.84 2.79 -10.04
CA GLY A 80 0.96 1.34 -10.13
C GLY A 80 1.54 0.64 -8.89
N HIS A 81 2.06 1.38 -7.90
CA HIS A 81 2.49 0.82 -6.61
C HIS A 81 1.45 1.01 -5.48
N CYS A 82 0.42 1.82 -5.72
CA CYS A 82 -0.62 2.16 -4.74
C CYS A 82 -2.01 1.61 -5.11
N GLU A 83 -2.12 0.92 -6.23
CA GLU A 83 -3.36 0.27 -6.62
C GLU A 83 -3.77 -0.77 -5.54
N PRO A 84 -5.04 -0.76 -5.07
CA PRO A 84 -5.47 -1.55 -3.94
C PRO A 84 -5.32 -3.07 -4.14
N GLY A 85 -5.38 -3.55 -5.39
CA GLY A 85 -5.12 -4.95 -5.72
C GLY A 85 -3.68 -5.41 -5.44
N LEU A 86 -2.70 -4.50 -5.57
CA LEU A 86 -1.27 -4.77 -5.40
C LEU A 86 -0.81 -4.67 -3.94
N ILE A 87 -1.42 -3.77 -3.15
CA ILE A 87 -1.09 -3.62 -1.72
C ILE A 87 -1.63 -4.79 -0.89
N MET A 88 -2.76 -5.38 -1.28
CA MET A 88 -3.34 -6.53 -0.57
C MET A 88 -2.61 -7.85 -0.82
N GLU A 89 -1.92 -7.99 -1.95
CA GLU A 89 -1.21 -9.22 -2.33
C GLU A 89 0.14 -9.39 -1.60
N THR A 90 0.78 -8.29 -1.21
CA THR A 90 2.06 -8.30 -0.46
C THR A 90 1.90 -8.63 1.02
N GLN A 91 0.67 -8.71 1.54
CA GLN A 91 0.41 -9.57 2.68
C GLN A 91 0.41 -11.00 2.20
N GLU A 92 1.60 -11.49 1.82
CA GLU A 92 1.87 -12.91 1.79
C GLU A 92 1.41 -13.42 3.14
N LYS A 93 0.24 -14.07 3.14
CA LYS A 93 -0.12 -15.02 4.16
C LYS A 93 1.15 -15.83 4.33
N GLU A 94 1.80 -15.73 5.48
CA GLU A 94 2.69 -16.77 5.95
C GLU A 94 1.86 -18.04 5.80
N LYS A 95 2.04 -18.74 4.67
CA LYS A 95 1.41 -20.02 4.44
C LYS A 95 2.13 -20.90 5.43
N ALA A 96 1.57 -20.96 6.64
CA ALA A 96 2.00 -21.77 7.74
C ALA A 96 2.48 -23.08 7.14
N ALA A 97 3.77 -23.36 7.30
CA ALA A 97 4.44 -24.52 6.75
C ALA A 97 3.51 -25.71 6.92
N TYR A 98 2.88 -26.10 5.81
CA TYR A 98 1.87 -27.14 5.83
C TYR A 98 2.57 -28.39 6.37
N THR A 99 2.06 -28.88 7.50
CA THR A 99 2.62 -30.00 8.25
C THR A 99 2.96 -31.17 7.33
N ARG A 100 4.24 -31.60 7.36
CA ARG A 100 4.83 -32.72 6.62
C ARG A 100 4.27 -34.10 7.03
N THR A 101 2.95 -34.25 7.15
CA THR A 101 2.32 -35.47 7.68
C THR A 101 1.15 -36.01 6.86
N CYS A 102 0.82 -35.45 5.70
CA CYS A 102 -0.09 -36.12 4.76
C CYS A 102 0.29 -35.86 3.29
N ASP A 103 -0.15 -36.77 2.43
CA ASP A 103 0.08 -36.73 0.98
C ASP A 103 -0.54 -35.47 0.36
N VAL A 104 0.28 -34.66 -0.31
CA VAL A 104 -0.04 -33.34 -0.89
C VAL A 104 -1.31 -33.39 -1.74
N LYS A 105 -1.52 -34.50 -2.47
CA LYS A 105 -2.69 -34.70 -3.33
C LYS A 105 -4.00 -34.73 -2.53
N LYS A 106 -4.01 -35.40 -1.39
CA LYS A 106 -5.21 -35.55 -0.55
C LYS A 106 -5.63 -34.21 0.07
N GLN A 107 -4.67 -33.33 0.34
CA GLN A 107 -4.91 -32.00 0.90
C GLN A 107 -5.52 -31.08 -0.13
N TYR A 108 -4.98 -31.12 -1.36
CA TYR A 108 -5.49 -30.38 -2.49
C TYR A 108 -6.96 -30.73 -2.78
N ASP A 109 -7.28 -32.03 -2.77
CA ASP A 109 -8.65 -32.51 -2.98
C ASP A 109 -9.61 -32.04 -1.88
N LEU A 110 -9.17 -32.07 -0.62
CA LEU A 110 -9.96 -31.57 0.53
C LEU A 110 -10.17 -30.05 0.46
N GLU A 111 -9.16 -29.29 0.03
CA GLU A 111 -9.25 -27.84 -0.11
C GLU A 111 -10.20 -27.45 -1.25
N LEU A 112 -10.14 -28.15 -2.39
CA LEU A 112 -11.11 -28.00 -3.48
C LEU A 112 -12.54 -28.32 -3.04
N ALA A 113 -12.73 -29.39 -2.26
CA ALA A 113 -14.05 -29.75 -1.73
C ALA A 113 -14.58 -28.67 -0.77
N ARG A 114 -13.72 -28.14 0.10
CA ARG A 114 -14.08 -27.05 1.02
C ARG A 114 -14.45 -25.77 0.28
N LEU A 115 -13.70 -25.39 -0.75
CA LEU A 115 -13.99 -24.21 -1.57
C LEU A 115 -15.29 -24.37 -2.35
N LYS A 116 -15.52 -25.53 -2.97
CA LYS A 116 -16.78 -25.84 -3.65
C LYS A 116 -17.99 -25.74 -2.74
N ASN A 117 -17.87 -26.19 -1.49
CA ASN A 117 -18.96 -26.07 -0.52
C ASN A 117 -19.15 -24.64 -0.02
N LYS A 118 -18.06 -23.92 0.26
CA LYS A 118 -18.12 -22.53 0.78
C LYS A 118 -18.73 -21.56 -0.23
N TYR A 119 -18.43 -21.76 -1.50
CA TYR A 119 -18.87 -20.89 -2.59
C TYR A 119 -19.91 -21.54 -3.48
N ARG A 120 -20.64 -22.55 -2.96
CA ARG A 120 -21.75 -23.14 -3.69
C ARG A 120 -22.80 -22.04 -3.90
N PRO A 121 -23.05 -21.57 -5.14
CA PRO A 121 -24.14 -20.65 -5.36
C PRO A 121 -25.45 -21.38 -5.01
N GLU A 122 -26.33 -20.70 -4.28
CA GLU A 122 -27.70 -21.21 -4.11
C GLU A 122 -28.31 -21.37 -5.50
N PRO A 123 -28.99 -22.49 -5.79
CA PRO A 123 -29.65 -22.66 -7.07
C PRO A 123 -30.69 -21.53 -7.21
N LEU A 124 -30.40 -20.58 -8.09
CA LEU A 124 -31.34 -19.55 -8.47
C LEU A 124 -32.56 -20.27 -9.05
N MET A 125 -33.69 -20.19 -8.35
CA MET A 125 -34.96 -20.62 -8.89
C MET A 125 -35.26 -19.69 -10.07
N ILE A 126 -35.04 -20.18 -11.28
CA ILE A 126 -35.48 -19.48 -12.48
C ILE A 126 -37.01 -19.63 -12.49
N GLU A 127 -37.72 -18.59 -12.05
CA GLU A 127 -39.14 -18.47 -12.38
C GLU A 127 -39.25 -18.49 -13.91
N GLU A 128 -40.10 -19.35 -14.46
CA GLU A 128 -40.42 -19.43 -15.89
C GLU A 128 -41.21 -18.17 -16.33
N GLY A 129 -40.55 -17.02 -16.29
CA GLY A 129 -41.09 -15.72 -16.67
C GLY A 129 -40.57 -15.28 -18.03
N THR A 130 -41.23 -15.76 -19.09
CA THR A 130 -41.27 -15.18 -20.46
C THR A 130 -40.03 -14.41 -20.92
N TYR A 131 -39.05 -15.14 -21.48
CA TYR A 131 -37.98 -14.56 -22.29
C TYR A 131 -38.57 -13.87 -23.53
N ASN A 132 -38.60 -12.53 -23.53
CA ASN A 132 -39.09 -11.75 -24.65
C ASN A 132 -37.91 -11.31 -25.53
N ASP A 133 -37.66 -12.07 -26.60
CA ASP A 133 -36.58 -11.84 -27.55
C ASP A 133 -36.84 -10.59 -28.42
N ARG A 134 -36.28 -9.45 -28.01
CA ARG A 134 -36.37 -8.17 -28.73
C ARG A 134 -35.66 -8.17 -30.09
N ALA A 135 -34.83 -9.16 -30.41
CA ALA A 135 -34.13 -9.23 -31.69
C ALA A 135 -35.07 -9.59 -32.85
N LYS A 136 -36.22 -10.22 -32.58
CA LYS A 136 -37.23 -10.56 -33.60
C LYS A 136 -37.99 -9.37 -34.17
N ALA A 137 -38.01 -8.21 -33.51
CA ALA A 137 -38.79 -7.05 -33.92
C ALA A 137 -38.21 -6.27 -35.11
N ARG A 138 -37.09 -6.74 -35.71
CA ARG A 138 -36.37 -6.05 -36.79
C ARG A 138 -36.32 -6.83 -38.11
N ARG A 139 -37.21 -7.80 -38.35
CA ARG A 139 -37.24 -8.60 -39.58
C ARG A 139 -38.48 -8.35 -40.42
#